data_AF-A0A498E3M8-F1
#
_entry.id   AF-A0A498E3M8-F1
#
_cell.length_a   1.000
_cell.length_b   1.000
_cell.length_c   1.000
_cell.angle_alpha   90.00
_cell.angle_beta   90.00
_cell.angle_gamma   90.00
#
_symmetry.space_group_name_H-M   'P 1'
#
loop_
_entity.id
_entity.type
_entity.pdbx_description
1 polymer ?
#
loop_
_entity_poly.entity_id
_entity_poly.type
_entity_poly.pdbx_seq_one_letter_code
_entity_poly.pdbx_strand_id
1 'polypeptide(L)'
;MTEHTKKTIETRTIDGVEALVNVDPEEIFIDLPASNPRYIRVQEGDRIQEGDVGTQSTAEMAGPLLTHWVVESITEETVIGRDTETNETREWDREQLVQRLGIGGLSAELSTFDRVSVTELEEWRGRHTSEGSEEVKPYVVVIAYGNNGGKFTQLYAATEAGDWDSLEVVQQDSHVQAFSDELRTHFDDAVREALEVEQRYH
;
A
#
# COMPACT_ATOMS: atom_id res chain seq x y z
N MET A 1 -7.47 -19.78 -13.08
CA MET A 1 -8.37 -18.69 -13.53
C MET A 1 -9.24 -18.35 -12.34
N THR A 2 -8.76 -17.43 -11.50
CA THR A 2 -9.56 -16.88 -10.41
C THR A 2 -10.51 -15.89 -11.07
N GLU A 3 -11.82 -16.11 -11.00
CA GLU A 3 -12.79 -15.10 -11.39
C GLU A 3 -12.52 -13.86 -10.53
N HIS A 4 -12.12 -12.76 -11.17
CA HIS A 4 -12.16 -11.46 -10.51
C HIS A 4 -13.64 -11.13 -10.34
N THR A 5 -14.21 -11.50 -9.20
CA THR A 5 -15.52 -11.01 -8.77
C THR A 5 -15.45 -9.49 -8.89
N LYS A 6 -16.32 -8.92 -9.73
CA LYS A 6 -16.34 -7.49 -10.02
C LYS A 6 -16.68 -6.78 -8.71
N LYS A 7 -15.67 -6.17 -8.09
CA LYS A 7 -15.82 -5.45 -6.82
C LYS A 7 -16.80 -4.28 -6.99
N THR A 8 -17.71 -4.13 -6.03
CA THR A 8 -18.62 -2.99 -5.95
C THR A 8 -17.92 -1.87 -5.18
N ILE A 9 -17.57 -0.80 -5.90
CA ILE A 9 -16.84 0.34 -5.34
C ILE A 9 -17.77 1.56 -5.32
N GLU A 10 -17.82 2.23 -4.17
CA GLU A 10 -18.59 3.45 -3.96
C GLU A 10 -17.66 4.61 -3.58
N THR A 11 -18.01 5.82 -4.03
CA THR A 11 -17.38 7.05 -3.52
C THR A 11 -18.01 7.42 -2.19
N ARG A 12 -17.20 7.59 -1.15
CA ARG A 12 -17.62 7.99 0.20
C ARG A 12 -16.75 9.11 0.73
N THR A 13 -17.26 9.90 1.67
CA THR A 13 -16.45 10.91 2.35
C THR A 13 -15.91 10.34 3.67
N ILE A 14 -14.59 10.39 3.85
CA ILE A 14 -13.88 10.03 5.08
C ILE A 14 -13.07 11.25 5.51
N ASP A 15 -13.36 11.80 6.69
CA ASP A 15 -12.72 13.02 7.22
C ASP A 15 -12.63 14.18 6.20
N GLY A 16 -13.73 14.41 5.48
CA GLY A 16 -13.81 15.46 4.45
C GLY A 16 -13.06 15.16 3.14
N VAL A 17 -12.49 13.96 2.99
CA VAL A 17 -11.81 13.50 1.77
C VAL A 17 -12.69 12.47 1.05
N GLU A 18 -12.90 12.64 -0.25
CA GLU A 18 -13.55 11.61 -1.07
C GLU A 18 -12.62 10.39 -1.19
N ALA A 19 -13.13 9.21 -0.87
CA ALA A 19 -12.44 7.93 -0.92
C ALA A 19 -13.26 6.94 -1.74
N LEU A 20 -12.59 6.02 -2.43
CA LEU A 20 -13.20 4.86 -3.05
C LEU A 20 -13.21 3.72 -2.04
N VAL A 21 -14.39 3.19 -1.75
CA VAL A 21 -14.58 2.15 -0.72
C VAL A 21 -15.28 0.95 -1.35
N ASN A 22 -14.78 -0.26 -1.12
CA ASN A 22 -15.52 -1.46 -1.51
C ASN A 22 -16.64 -1.79 -0.49
N VAL A 23 -17.77 -2.26 -1.01
CA VAL A 23 -18.93 -2.64 -0.20
C VAL A 23 -19.23 -4.13 -0.25
N ASP A 24 -18.43 -4.91 -0.96
CA ASP A 24 -18.59 -6.37 -1.01
C ASP A 24 -18.20 -7.00 0.34
N PRO A 25 -18.84 -8.13 0.72
CA PRO A 25 -18.43 -8.92 1.88
C PRO A 25 -17.00 -9.49 1.70
N GLU A 26 -16.45 -10.08 2.76
CA GLU A 26 -15.13 -10.76 2.80
C GLU A 26 -13.88 -9.86 2.76
N GLU A 27 -14.00 -8.62 2.31
CA GLU A 27 -12.91 -7.65 2.38
C GLU A 27 -13.41 -6.23 2.66
N ILE A 28 -12.53 -5.40 3.22
CA ILE A 28 -12.62 -3.94 3.21
C ILE A 28 -11.49 -3.44 2.33
N PHE A 29 -11.80 -2.58 1.36
CA PHE A 29 -10.82 -1.84 0.59
C PHE A 29 -11.15 -0.33 0.61
N ILE A 30 -10.13 0.49 0.84
CA ILE A 30 -10.21 1.95 0.90
C ILE A 30 -9.05 2.53 0.08
N ASP A 31 -9.39 3.32 -0.94
CA ASP A 31 -8.44 4.11 -1.72
C ASP A 31 -8.74 5.61 -1.53
N LEU A 32 -7.80 6.31 -0.92
CA LEU A 32 -7.84 7.74 -0.65
C LEU A 32 -6.99 8.47 -1.72
N PRO A 33 -7.56 9.28 -2.64
CA PRO A 33 -6.84 9.77 -3.83
C PRO A 33 -6.32 11.23 -3.85
N ALA A 34 -6.41 12.06 -2.80
CA ALA A 34 -6.12 13.51 -2.97
C ALA A 34 -4.87 14.06 -2.25
N SER A 35 -4.95 14.31 -0.95
CA SER A 35 -3.91 15.05 -0.21
C SER A 35 -2.87 14.14 0.45
N ASN A 36 -3.25 12.91 0.78
CA ASN A 36 -2.37 11.90 1.32
C ASN A 36 -2.80 10.53 0.76
N PRO A 37 -2.25 10.11 -0.41
CA PRO A 37 -2.75 8.94 -1.08
C PRO A 37 -2.59 7.70 -0.19
N ARG A 38 -3.63 6.94 0.13
CA ARG A 38 -3.48 5.77 1.01
C ARG A 38 -4.28 4.64 0.41
N TYR A 39 -3.71 3.44 0.51
CA TYR A 39 -4.37 2.20 0.15
C TYR A 39 -4.52 1.40 1.42
N ILE A 40 -5.75 1.06 1.80
CA ILE A 40 -6.00 0.19 2.95
C ILE A 40 -6.81 -1.00 2.47
N ARG A 41 -6.37 -2.20 2.83
CA ARG A 41 -7.11 -3.43 2.58
C ARG A 41 -7.04 -4.35 3.79
N VAL A 42 -8.19 -4.88 4.16
CA VAL A 42 -8.37 -5.80 5.29
C VAL A 42 -9.23 -6.97 4.83
N GLN A 43 -8.78 -8.18 5.10
CA GLN A 43 -9.48 -9.43 4.84
C GLN A 43 -9.62 -10.26 6.12
N GLU A 44 -10.41 -11.33 6.04
CA GLU A 44 -10.40 -12.37 7.07
C GLU A 44 -8.99 -12.95 7.25
N GLY A 45 -8.56 -13.10 8.50
CA GLY A 45 -7.21 -13.51 8.89
C GLY A 45 -6.22 -12.36 9.09
N ASP A 46 -6.50 -11.17 8.56
CA ASP A 46 -5.62 -10.02 8.75
C ASP A 46 -5.64 -9.53 10.19
N ARG A 47 -4.54 -8.89 10.59
CA ARG A 47 -4.42 -8.22 11.88
C ARG A 47 -4.67 -6.73 11.72
N ILE A 48 -5.46 -6.19 12.62
CA ILE A 48 -5.66 -4.75 12.78
C ILE A 48 -5.29 -4.33 14.20
N GLN A 49 -4.81 -3.11 14.36
CA GLN A 49 -4.40 -2.56 15.65
C GLN A 49 -4.83 -1.11 15.82
N GLU A 50 -4.86 -0.66 17.07
CA GLU A 50 -5.02 0.76 17.38
C GLU A 50 -3.81 1.58 16.91
N GLY A 51 -4.10 2.78 16.41
CA GLY A 51 -3.09 3.72 15.94
C GLY A 51 -3.02 3.90 14.43
N ASP A 52 -2.20 4.87 14.03
CA ASP A 52 -1.97 5.29 12.64
C ASP A 52 -0.51 5.04 12.27
N VAL A 53 -0.27 4.07 11.39
CA VAL A 53 1.08 3.79 10.84
C VAL A 53 1.66 4.97 10.06
N GLY A 54 0.82 5.90 9.60
CA GLY A 54 1.24 7.09 8.85
C GLY A 54 1.76 8.24 9.71
N THR A 55 1.43 8.26 11.01
CA THR A 55 1.80 9.38 11.90
C THR A 55 2.54 8.94 13.16
N GLN A 56 2.37 7.71 13.62
CA GLN A 56 3.04 7.18 14.80
C GLN A 56 4.35 6.47 14.44
N SER A 57 5.34 6.58 15.33
CA SER A 57 6.61 5.88 15.21
C SER A 57 6.45 4.38 15.44
N THR A 58 7.42 3.58 14.98
CA THR A 58 7.47 2.13 15.24
C THR A 58 7.42 1.80 16.73
N ALA A 59 8.05 2.63 17.58
CA ALA A 59 8.03 2.42 19.03
C ALA A 59 6.65 2.67 19.63
N GLU A 60 5.90 3.66 19.12
CA GLU A 60 4.52 3.92 19.54
C GLU A 60 3.58 2.80 19.07
N MET A 61 3.75 2.35 17.82
CA MET A 61 2.97 1.25 17.23
C MET A 61 3.28 -0.12 17.84
N ALA A 62 4.37 -0.25 18.59
CA ALA A 62 4.75 -1.43 19.38
C ALA A 62 4.42 -1.28 20.88
N GLY A 63 3.67 -0.23 21.26
CA GLY A 63 3.32 0.05 22.64
C GLY A 63 2.42 -1.04 23.24
N PRO A 64 2.66 -1.48 24.49
CA PRO A 64 1.90 -2.56 25.14
C PRO A 64 0.46 -2.18 25.52
N LEU A 65 0.04 -0.94 25.23
CA LEU A 65 -1.31 -0.45 25.48
C LEU A 65 -2.18 -0.47 24.23
N LEU A 66 -1.59 -0.79 23.07
CA LEU A 66 -2.35 -0.90 21.82
C LEU A 66 -3.02 -2.26 21.78
N THR A 67 -4.31 -2.25 21.48
CA THR A 67 -5.05 -3.49 21.31
C THR A 67 -4.89 -3.99 19.87
N HIS A 68 -4.71 -5.30 19.71
CA HIS A 68 -4.57 -5.97 18.43
C HIS A 68 -5.70 -6.99 18.25
N TRP A 69 -6.27 -7.03 17.05
CA TRP A 69 -7.33 -7.97 16.69
C TRP A 69 -6.97 -8.73 15.42
N VAL A 70 -7.28 -10.02 15.37
CA VAL A 70 -7.35 -10.79 14.13
C VAL A 70 -8.78 -10.68 13.61
N VAL A 71 -8.95 -10.31 12.35
CA VAL A 71 -10.26 -10.25 11.69
C VAL A 71 -10.74 -11.66 11.41
N GLU A 72 -11.91 -12.02 11.93
CA GLU A 72 -12.47 -13.37 11.81
C GLU A 72 -13.51 -13.46 10.70
N SER A 73 -14.31 -12.41 10.50
CA SER A 73 -15.30 -12.39 9.43
C SER A 73 -15.65 -10.97 9.00
N ILE A 74 -15.90 -10.78 7.70
CA ILE A 74 -16.33 -9.51 7.14
C ILE A 74 -17.64 -9.71 6.35
N THR A 75 -18.71 -9.04 6.77
CA THR A 75 -19.97 -8.98 6.03
C THR A 75 -20.19 -7.60 5.43
N GLU A 76 -21.35 -7.39 4.79
CA GLU A 76 -21.75 -6.08 4.26
C GLU A 76 -22.00 -5.04 5.37
N GLU A 77 -22.41 -5.48 6.56
CA GLU A 77 -22.83 -4.59 7.65
C GLU A 77 -21.89 -4.65 8.87
N THR A 78 -21.21 -5.78 9.08
CA THR A 78 -20.44 -6.04 10.29
C THR A 78 -19.08 -6.64 10.02
N VAL A 79 -18.14 -6.36 10.93
CA VAL A 79 -16.84 -7.02 11.00
C VAL A 79 -16.65 -7.60 12.39
N ILE A 80 -16.21 -8.85 12.45
CA ILE A 80 -15.90 -9.53 13.69
C ILE A 80 -14.38 -9.68 13.78
N GLY A 81 -13.82 -9.31 14.92
CA GLY A 81 -12.42 -9.55 15.23
C GLY A 81 -12.26 -10.20 16.60
N ARG A 82 -11.13 -10.87 16.78
CA ARG A 82 -10.74 -11.50 18.04
C ARG A 82 -9.50 -10.81 18.57
N ASP A 83 -9.61 -10.33 19.79
CA ASP A 83 -8.48 -9.76 20.52
C ASP A 83 -7.38 -10.82 20.67
N THR A 84 -6.16 -10.47 20.25
CA THR A 84 -5.05 -11.43 20.22
C THR A 84 -4.50 -11.77 21.60
N GLU A 85 -4.75 -10.95 22.61
CA GLU A 85 -4.30 -11.16 23.99
C GLU A 85 -5.39 -11.83 24.83
N THR A 86 -6.61 -11.31 24.77
CA THR A 86 -7.72 -11.75 25.64
C THR A 86 -8.58 -12.84 25.02
N ASN A 87 -8.48 -13.07 23.70
CA ASN A 87 -9.41 -13.88 22.90
C ASN A 87 -10.86 -13.42 22.95
N GLU A 88 -11.14 -12.21 23.44
CA GLU A 88 -12.48 -11.65 23.43
C GLU A 88 -12.89 -11.27 22.00
N THR A 89 -14.14 -11.60 21.67
CA THR A 89 -14.73 -11.22 20.37
C THR A 89 -15.20 -9.78 20.43
N ARG A 90 -14.84 -9.02 19.40
CA ARG A 90 -15.31 -7.67 19.16
C ARG A 90 -16.06 -7.61 17.84
N GLU A 91 -17.23 -7.00 17.87
CA GLU A 91 -18.03 -6.73 16.68
C GLU A 91 -17.97 -5.23 16.39
N TRP A 92 -17.73 -4.87 15.14
CA TRP A 92 -17.82 -3.52 14.63
C TRP A 92 -18.90 -3.42 13.57
N ASP A 93 -19.60 -2.30 13.58
CA ASP A 93 -20.28 -1.82 12.38
C ASP A 93 -19.23 -1.55 11.29
N ARG A 94 -19.45 -2.10 10.08
CA ARG A 94 -18.49 -2.03 8.97
C ARG A 94 -18.20 -0.59 8.57
N GLU A 95 -19.21 0.26 8.52
CA GLU A 95 -19.04 1.66 8.11
C GLU A 95 -18.17 2.42 9.12
N GLN A 96 -18.41 2.22 10.42
CA GLN A 96 -17.56 2.79 11.46
C GLN A 96 -16.12 2.27 11.39
N LEU A 97 -15.91 0.99 11.11
CA LEU A 97 -14.57 0.43 10.95
C LEU A 97 -13.84 1.05 9.74
N VAL A 98 -14.53 1.19 8.61
CA VAL A 98 -14.00 1.88 7.41
C VAL A 98 -13.57 3.30 7.74
N GLN A 99 -14.42 4.07 8.43
CA GLN A 99 -14.08 5.43 8.85
C GLN A 99 -12.84 5.43 9.75
N ARG A 100 -12.78 4.55 10.76
CA ARG A 100 -11.63 4.46 11.67
C ARG A 100 -10.33 4.10 10.96
N LEU A 101 -10.36 3.16 10.01
CA LEU A 101 -9.20 2.81 9.18
C LEU A 101 -8.77 4.01 8.34
N GLY A 102 -9.70 4.66 7.64
CA GLY A 102 -9.39 5.76 6.74
C GLY A 102 -8.83 7.01 7.43
N ILE A 103 -9.21 7.28 8.68
CA ILE A 103 -8.68 8.40 9.47
C ILE A 103 -7.42 8.05 10.28
N GLY A 104 -6.99 6.79 10.30
CA GLY A 104 -5.85 6.32 11.11
C GLY A 104 -6.19 6.04 12.58
N GLY A 105 -7.47 5.90 12.94
CA GLY A 105 -7.86 5.43 14.27
C GLY A 105 -7.58 3.93 14.49
N LEU A 106 -7.37 3.19 13.40
CA LEU A 106 -6.93 1.80 13.34
C LEU A 106 -6.03 1.63 12.11
N SER A 107 -5.10 0.68 12.16
CA SER A 107 -4.24 0.31 11.04
C SER A 107 -4.19 -1.20 10.87
N ALA A 108 -4.09 -1.68 9.63
CA ALA A 108 -3.79 -3.08 9.36
C ALA A 108 -2.30 -3.37 9.58
N GLU A 109 -1.97 -4.63 9.83
CA GLU A 109 -0.59 -5.11 9.72
C GLU A 109 -0.20 -5.18 8.25
N LEU A 110 1.02 -4.74 7.93
CA LEU A 110 1.53 -4.73 6.57
C LEU A 110 1.81 -6.18 6.11
N SER A 111 1.10 -6.62 5.08
CA SER A 111 1.22 -7.98 4.52
C SER A 111 1.30 -8.01 3.00
N THR A 112 0.67 -7.07 2.30
CA THR A 112 0.63 -7.06 0.83
C THR A 112 0.84 -5.66 0.24
N PHE A 113 1.16 -5.62 -1.06
CA PHE A 113 1.38 -4.41 -1.85
C PHE A 113 0.48 -4.43 -3.10
N ASP A 114 -0.82 -4.42 -2.88
CA ASP A 114 -1.83 -4.63 -3.93
C ASP A 114 -1.95 -3.45 -4.92
N ARG A 115 -1.32 -2.32 -4.63
CA ARG A 115 -1.28 -1.15 -5.50
C ARG A 115 0.14 -0.66 -5.66
N VAL A 116 0.57 -0.56 -6.92
CA VAL A 116 1.85 0.01 -7.30
C VAL A 116 1.61 1.06 -8.38
N SER A 117 2.24 2.23 -8.23
CA SER A 117 2.24 3.29 -9.22
C SER A 117 3.65 3.43 -9.77
N VAL A 118 3.76 3.49 -11.10
CA VAL A 118 5.02 3.66 -11.81
C VAL A 118 4.94 4.96 -12.60
N THR A 119 5.93 5.82 -12.44
CA THR A 119 5.97 7.13 -13.09
C THR A 119 7.35 7.37 -13.67
N GLU A 120 7.42 7.62 -14.98
CA GLU A 120 8.64 8.06 -15.64
C GLU A 120 8.92 9.55 -15.35
N LEU A 121 10.17 9.89 -15.01
CA LEU A 121 10.58 11.25 -14.71
C LEU A 121 11.39 11.88 -15.85
N GLU A 122 10.87 12.94 -16.45
CA GLU A 122 11.59 13.74 -17.46
C GLU A 122 12.60 14.72 -16.83
N GLU A 123 12.34 15.28 -15.65
CA GLU A 123 13.20 16.34 -15.07
C GLU A 123 14.62 15.89 -14.73
N TRP A 124 14.81 14.60 -14.42
CA TRP A 124 16.13 14.03 -14.16
C TRP A 124 16.96 13.84 -15.44
N ARG A 125 16.31 13.73 -16.60
CA ARG A 125 16.95 13.65 -17.91
C ARG A 125 17.77 14.90 -18.23
N GLY A 126 17.33 16.08 -17.77
CA GLY A 126 17.97 17.36 -18.07
C GLY A 126 19.13 17.75 -17.13
N ARG A 127 19.29 17.07 -15.99
CA ARG A 127 20.30 17.42 -14.97
C ARG A 127 21.69 16.79 -15.24
N HIS A 128 21.74 15.71 -16.00
CA HIS A 128 22.98 15.01 -16.38
C HIS A 128 23.50 15.36 -17.79
N THR A 129 22.79 16.17 -18.57
CA THR A 129 23.21 16.59 -19.93
C THR A 129 24.34 17.63 -19.98
N SER A 130 24.99 17.96 -18.87
CA SER A 130 26.13 18.87 -18.83
C SER A 130 27.46 18.13 -19.00
N GLU A 131 28.00 18.26 -20.21
CA GLU A 131 29.34 17.87 -20.69
C GLU A 131 29.54 16.42 -21.18
N GLY A 132 29.37 16.21 -22.49
CA GLY A 132 30.02 15.10 -23.21
C GLY A 132 29.18 13.85 -23.46
N SER A 133 27.98 14.01 -24.00
CA SER A 133 27.16 12.96 -24.65
C SER A 133 27.01 11.63 -23.88
N GLU A 134 26.53 11.68 -22.63
CA GLU A 134 25.79 10.53 -22.10
C GLU A 134 24.36 10.58 -22.64
N GLU A 135 23.94 9.51 -23.28
CA GLU A 135 22.56 9.34 -23.73
C GLU A 135 21.61 9.46 -22.55
N VAL A 136 20.45 10.08 -22.79
CA VAL A 136 19.45 10.34 -21.76
C VAL A 136 18.85 9.02 -21.27
N LYS A 137 19.25 8.59 -20.08
CA LYS A 137 18.71 7.40 -19.41
C LYS A 137 17.38 7.75 -18.72
N PRO A 138 16.29 7.00 -18.94
CA PRO A 138 15.04 7.22 -18.22
C PRO A 138 15.20 6.88 -16.73
N TYR A 139 14.55 7.69 -15.89
CA TYR A 139 14.39 7.41 -14.48
C TYR A 139 12.93 7.06 -14.21
N VAL A 140 12.71 6.04 -13.40
CA VAL A 140 11.38 5.54 -13.08
C VAL A 140 11.20 5.57 -11.57
N VAL A 141 10.18 6.28 -11.11
CA VAL A 141 9.75 6.24 -9.71
C VAL A 141 8.67 5.19 -9.58
N VAL A 142 8.88 4.26 -8.65
CA VAL A 142 7.90 3.25 -8.26
C VAL A 142 7.44 3.57 -6.84
N ILE A 143 6.12 3.65 -6.64
CA ILE A 143 5.49 3.80 -5.33
C ILE A 143 4.61 2.58 -5.10
N ALA A 144 5.04 1.70 -4.19
CA ALA A 144 4.20 0.61 -3.72
C ALA A 144 3.43 1.06 -2.47
N TYR A 145 2.12 0.80 -2.47
CA TYR A 145 1.25 1.10 -1.35
C TYR A 145 0.94 -0.20 -0.61
N GLY A 146 1.29 -0.25 0.67
CA GLY A 146 0.98 -1.38 1.54
C GLY A 146 -0.50 -1.41 1.89
N ASN A 147 -1.07 -2.59 2.14
CA ASN A 147 -2.45 -2.77 2.61
C ASN A 147 -2.78 -2.06 3.94
N ASN A 148 -1.78 -1.57 4.66
CA ASN A 148 -1.94 -0.81 5.90
C ASN A 148 -2.01 0.71 5.72
N GLY A 149 -1.94 1.24 4.49
CA GLY A 149 -1.86 2.67 4.21
C GLY A 149 -0.44 3.22 4.10
N GLY A 150 0.59 2.38 4.31
CA GLY A 150 1.99 2.74 4.13
C GLY A 150 2.37 2.97 2.67
N LYS A 151 3.38 3.81 2.44
CA LYS A 151 3.96 4.10 1.12
C LYS A 151 5.43 3.78 1.13
N PHE A 152 5.88 3.15 0.05
CA PHE A 152 7.25 2.71 -0.09
C PHE A 152 7.73 3.10 -1.48
N THR A 153 8.75 3.96 -1.53
CA THR A 153 9.23 4.53 -2.80
C THR A 153 10.57 3.91 -3.19
N GLN A 154 10.68 3.55 -4.46
CA GLN A 154 11.93 3.18 -5.10
C GLN A 154 12.17 4.03 -6.35
N LEU A 155 13.43 4.35 -6.60
CA LEU A 155 13.88 5.00 -7.81
C LEU A 155 14.74 4.01 -8.60
N TYR A 156 14.40 3.88 -9.88
CA TYR A 156 15.13 3.10 -10.84
C TYR A 156 15.75 4.00 -11.91
N ALA A 157 16.89 3.57 -12.44
CA ALA A 157 17.53 4.16 -13.60
C ALA A 157 17.80 3.06 -14.62
N ALA A 158 17.53 3.33 -15.90
CA ALA A 158 17.92 2.40 -16.95
C ALA A 158 19.44 2.39 -17.11
N THR A 159 20.02 1.22 -17.26
CA THR A 159 21.46 1.07 -17.52
C THR A 159 21.79 1.39 -18.96
N GLU A 160 20.85 1.17 -19.88
CA GLU A 160 20.92 1.54 -21.31
C GLU A 160 19.88 2.63 -21.66
N ALA A 161 20.19 3.48 -22.64
CA ALA A 161 19.33 4.61 -22.98
C ALA A 161 18.03 4.16 -23.65
N GLY A 162 16.90 4.57 -23.08
CA GLY A 162 15.58 4.22 -23.59
C GLY A 162 15.18 2.76 -23.38
N ASP A 163 15.97 1.98 -22.63
CA ASP A 163 15.69 0.57 -22.39
C ASP A 163 15.08 0.35 -21.00
N TRP A 164 13.77 0.12 -20.99
CA TRP A 164 13.01 -0.21 -19.79
C TRP A 164 13.29 -1.62 -19.25
N ASP A 165 13.92 -2.51 -20.03
CA ASP A 165 14.31 -3.85 -19.58
C ASP A 165 15.59 -3.83 -18.73
N SER A 166 16.28 -2.69 -18.69
CA SER A 166 17.62 -2.54 -18.10
C SER A 166 17.64 -1.77 -16.76
N LEU A 167 16.50 -1.71 -16.06
CA LEU A 167 16.32 -0.89 -14.86
C LEU A 167 17.09 -1.43 -13.64
N GLU A 168 17.88 -0.55 -13.00
CA GLU A 168 18.57 -0.82 -11.73
C GLU A 168 18.10 0.14 -10.64
N VAL A 169 17.99 -0.36 -9.40
CA VAL A 169 17.63 0.44 -8.22
C VAL A 169 18.77 1.42 -7.89
N VAL A 170 18.47 2.71 -7.93
CA VAL A 170 19.41 3.79 -7.56
C VAL A 170 19.09 4.39 -6.19
N GLN A 171 17.84 4.33 -5.75
CA GLN A 171 17.45 4.75 -4.40
C GLN A 171 16.31 3.87 -3.89
N GLN A 172 16.41 3.48 -2.62
CA GLN A 172 15.40 2.67 -1.94
C GLN A 172 15.05 3.29 -0.57
N ASP A 173 13.76 3.25 -0.24
CA ASP A 173 13.26 3.60 1.09
C ASP A 173 13.91 2.74 2.20
N SER A 174 14.35 3.38 3.28
CA SER A 174 14.96 2.70 4.43
C SER A 174 14.02 1.74 5.13
N HIS A 175 12.70 1.97 5.10
CA HIS A 175 11.73 1.05 5.68
C HIS A 175 11.69 -0.26 4.91
N VAL A 176 11.80 -0.20 3.58
CA VAL A 176 11.88 -1.39 2.74
C VAL A 176 13.10 -2.19 3.16
N GLN A 177 14.25 -1.58 3.45
CA GLN A 177 15.45 -2.28 3.95
C GLN A 177 15.23 -3.07 5.25
N ALA A 178 14.27 -2.68 6.08
CA ALA A 178 13.95 -3.33 7.35
C ALA A 178 12.88 -4.44 7.26
N PHE A 179 12.33 -4.71 6.07
CA PHE A 179 11.34 -5.79 5.88
C PHE A 179 11.90 -7.17 6.21
N SER A 180 11.02 -8.05 6.68
CA SER A 180 11.29 -9.49 6.71
C SER A 180 11.49 -10.03 5.29
N ASP A 181 12.12 -11.20 5.16
CA ASP A 181 12.37 -11.82 3.85
C ASP A 181 11.06 -12.10 3.08
N GLU A 182 10.01 -12.48 3.80
CA GLU A 182 8.67 -12.71 3.23
C GLU A 182 8.05 -11.42 2.69
N LEU A 183 8.02 -10.36 3.51
CA LEU A 183 7.46 -9.08 3.10
C LEU A 183 8.28 -8.43 1.99
N ARG A 184 9.61 -8.61 2.01
CA ARG A 184 10.49 -8.23 0.91
C ARG A 184 10.07 -8.90 -0.39
N THR A 185 9.85 -10.21 -0.36
CA THR A 185 9.48 -10.98 -1.55
C THR A 185 8.17 -10.46 -2.12
N HIS A 186 7.16 -10.23 -1.29
CA HIS A 186 5.89 -9.64 -1.73
C HIS A 186 6.05 -8.24 -2.32
N PHE A 187 6.91 -7.41 -1.72
CA PHE A 187 7.21 -6.08 -2.24
C PHE A 187 7.89 -6.16 -3.62
N ASP A 188 8.95 -6.96 -3.75
CA ASP A 188 9.73 -7.08 -4.97
C ASP A 188 8.89 -7.70 -6.11
N ASP A 189 8.03 -8.68 -5.80
CA ASP A 189 7.10 -9.26 -6.77
C ASP A 189 6.07 -8.24 -7.26
N ALA A 190 5.45 -7.47 -6.37
CA ALA A 190 4.48 -6.45 -6.75
C ALA A 190 5.10 -5.34 -7.62
N VAL A 191 6.31 -4.90 -7.27
CA VAL A 191 7.07 -3.90 -8.05
C VAL A 191 7.44 -4.46 -9.42
N ARG A 192 7.95 -5.69 -9.48
CA ARG A 192 8.32 -6.35 -10.73
C ARG A 192 7.11 -6.52 -11.65
N GLU A 193 5.99 -7.01 -11.14
CA GLU A 193 4.76 -7.16 -11.93
C GLU A 193 4.27 -5.81 -12.49
N ALA A 194 4.34 -4.73 -11.70
CA ALA A 194 3.95 -3.40 -12.16
C ALA A 194 4.89 -2.87 -13.26
N LEU A 195 6.20 -3.04 -13.09
CA LEU A 195 7.19 -2.65 -14.11
C LEU A 195 7.01 -3.45 -15.40
N GLU A 196 6.77 -4.76 -15.32
CA GLU A 196 6.50 -5.64 -16.47
C GLU A 196 5.24 -5.20 -17.24
N VAL A 197 4.23 -4.67 -16.54
CA VAL A 197 3.01 -4.14 -17.19
C VAL A 197 3.33 -2.85 -17.93
N GLU A 198 3.98 -1.88 -17.31
CA GLU A 198 4.32 -0.61 -17.94
C GLU A 198 5.29 -0.78 -19.13
N GLN A 199 6.25 -1.69 -19.02
CA GLN A 199 7.16 -2.07 -20.11
C GLN A 199 6.42 -2.51 -21.38
N ARG A 200 5.23 -3.12 -21.28
CA ARG A 200 4.46 -3.53 -22.46
C ARG A 200 3.79 -2.37 -23.19
N TYR A 201 3.68 -1.22 -22.54
CA TYR A 201 3.04 -0.02 -23.09
C TYR A 201 4.05 1.04 -23.56
N HIS A 202 5.34 0.83 -23.31
CA HIS A 202 6.46 1.68 -23.74
C HIS A 202 7.32 1.00 -24.81
#